data_AF-A0A974A8N4-F1
#
_entry.id   AF-A0A974A8N4-F1
#
_cell.length_a   1.000
_cell.length_b   1.000
_cell.length_c   1.000
_cell.angle_alpha   90.00
_cell.angle_beta   90.00
_cell.angle_gamma   90.00
#
_symmetry.space_group_name_H-M   'P 1'
#
loop_
_entity.id
_entity.type
_entity.pdbx_description
1 polymer ?
#
loop_
_entity_poly.entity_id
_entity_poly.type
_entity_poly.pdbx_seq_one_letter_code
_entity_poly.pdbx_strand_id
1 'polypeptide(L)'
;MTQNERQTLAALSTLILLQLIMLSSLYAGISPHPPAATPFFGIAPFVGGSVAIAVAAIIVKPLASKCGHSLSILAALTTLVSFGPQKYLDAQFALIWPAVILGQCAALVIFVHVVNAARQKGETDQVAKACGGLV
;
A
#
# COMPACT_ATOMS: atom_id res chain seq x y z
N MET A 1 -19.11 -7.06 -6.10
CA MET A 1 -18.01 -6.41 -5.37
C MET A 1 -18.15 -6.75 -3.89
N THR A 2 -17.24 -7.54 -3.34
CA THR A 2 -17.30 -8.03 -1.95
C THR A 2 -16.89 -6.94 -0.96
N GLN A 3 -17.20 -7.12 0.33
CA GLN A 3 -16.80 -6.16 1.37
C GLN A 3 -15.27 -6.02 1.47
N ASN A 4 -14.55 -7.14 1.33
CA ASN A 4 -13.09 -7.17 1.31
C ASN A 4 -12.49 -6.36 0.13
N GLU A 5 -13.11 -6.47 -1.05
CA GLU A 5 -12.69 -5.68 -2.23
C GLU A 5 -12.90 -4.18 -1.99
N ARG A 6 -14.03 -3.79 -1.39
CA ARG A 6 -14.31 -2.39 -1.04
C ARG A 6 -13.30 -1.85 -0.02
N GLN A 7 -12.99 -2.62 1.01
CA GLN A 7 -11.99 -2.25 2.03
C GLN A 7 -10.58 -2.13 1.44
N THR A 8 -10.20 -3.05 0.55
CA THR A 8 -8.88 -3.01 -0.12
C THR A 8 -8.76 -1.80 -1.05
N LEU A 9 -9.80 -1.50 -1.83
CA LEU A 9 -9.79 -0.28 -2.66
C LEU A 9 -9.78 0.99 -1.84
N ALA A 10 -10.52 1.03 -0.73
CA ALA A 10 -10.48 2.16 0.19
C ALA A 10 -9.05 2.37 0.71
N ALA A 11 -8.39 1.29 1.17
CA ALA A 11 -7.00 1.35 1.64
C ALA A 11 -6.03 1.81 0.55
N LEU A 12 -6.08 1.23 -0.66
CA LEU A 12 -5.25 1.66 -1.79
C LEU A 12 -5.50 3.12 -2.18
N SER A 13 -6.75 3.56 -2.13
CA SER A 13 -7.11 4.97 -2.39
C SER A 13 -6.56 5.89 -1.31
N THR A 14 -6.62 5.50 -0.03
CA THR A 14 -5.98 6.23 1.07
C THR A 14 -4.48 6.35 0.85
N LEU A 15 -3.80 5.27 0.45
CA LEU A 15 -2.37 5.31 0.14
C LEU A 15 -2.05 6.28 -0.99
N ILE A 16 -2.82 6.23 -2.09
CA ILE A 16 -2.69 7.18 -3.21
C ILE A 16 -2.83 8.62 -2.71
N LEU A 17 -3.88 8.91 -1.94
CA LEU A 17 -4.15 10.25 -1.44
C LEU A 17 -3.03 10.75 -0.52
N LEU A 18 -2.57 9.94 0.44
CA LEU A 18 -1.46 10.30 1.33
C LEU A 18 -0.20 10.61 0.54
N GLN A 19 0.11 9.80 -0.46
CA GLN A 19 1.29 9.96 -1.30
C GLN A 19 1.21 11.24 -2.17
N LEU A 20 0.03 11.58 -2.70
CA LEU A 20 -0.20 12.83 -3.45
C LEU A 20 -0.16 14.08 -2.57
N ILE A 21 -0.71 14.01 -1.35
CA ILE A 21 -0.62 15.10 -0.36
C ILE A 21 0.85 15.35 -0.02
N MET A 22 1.61 14.28 0.18
CA MET A 22 3.03 14.37 0.52
C MET A 22 3.86 14.88 -0.66
N LEU A 23 3.57 14.45 -1.89
CA LEU A 23 4.18 15.01 -3.09
C LEU A 23 3.91 16.52 -3.20
N SER A 24 2.65 16.92 -3.01
CA SER A 24 2.23 18.31 -3.04
C SER A 24 2.91 19.14 -1.94
N SER A 25 3.06 18.57 -0.73
CA SER A 25 3.74 19.22 0.39
C SER A 25 5.22 19.50 0.11
N LEU A 26 5.87 18.59 -0.62
CA LEU A 26 7.27 18.70 -1.02
C LEU A 26 7.45 19.78 -2.09
N TYR A 27 6.54 19.88 -3.06
CA TYR A 27 6.55 20.97 -4.04
C TYR A 27 6.17 22.33 -3.44
N ALA A 28 5.28 22.35 -2.45
CA ALA A 28 4.84 23.58 -1.78
C ALA A 28 5.82 24.09 -0.70
N GLY A 29 6.83 23.31 -0.33
CA GLY A 29 7.82 23.69 0.69
C GLY A 29 7.24 23.87 2.09
N ILE A 30 6.06 23.29 2.39
CA ILE A 30 5.41 23.43 3.70
C ILE A 30 6.17 22.65 4.76
N SER A 31 6.51 23.26 5.90
CA SER A 31 7.00 22.50 7.06
C SER A 31 5.97 21.42 7.45
N PRO A 32 6.36 20.19 7.85
CA PRO A 32 7.60 19.80 8.53
C PRO A 32 8.67 19.23 7.59
N HIS A 33 9.41 20.12 6.92
CA HIS A 33 10.64 19.81 6.21
C HIS A 33 11.75 20.51 6.98
N PRO A 34 12.82 19.78 7.33
CA PRO A 34 14.00 19.97 6.51
C PRO A 34 14.65 18.62 6.16
N PRO A 35 14.83 18.30 4.87
CA PRO A 35 15.99 17.54 4.48
C PRO A 35 17.11 18.52 4.16
N ALA A 36 17.92 18.83 5.17
CA ALA A 36 19.30 19.14 4.87
C ALA A 36 19.89 17.86 4.22
N ALA A 37 20.04 17.88 2.88
CA ALA A 37 20.78 16.90 2.07
C ALA A 37 20.09 15.60 1.57
N THR A 38 18.78 15.59 1.24
CA THR A 38 18.26 14.54 0.31
C THR A 38 17.96 15.13 -1.07
N PRO A 39 18.49 14.56 -2.17
CA PRO A 39 18.17 15.05 -3.50
C PRO A 39 16.66 14.93 -3.74
N PHE A 40 16.03 16.03 -4.19
CA PHE A 40 14.59 16.10 -4.51
C PHE A 40 14.17 15.02 -5.52
N PHE A 41 15.09 14.63 -6.41
CA PHE A 41 14.95 13.52 -7.35
C PHE A 41 14.97 12.12 -6.72
N GLY A 42 15.19 11.98 -5.41
CA GLY A 42 15.09 10.71 -4.69
C GLY A 42 13.73 10.48 -4.05
N ILE A 43 13.10 11.54 -3.50
CA ILE A 43 11.85 11.42 -2.74
C ILE A 43 10.63 11.52 -3.66
N ALA A 44 10.57 12.54 -4.53
CA ALA A 44 9.42 12.72 -5.41
C ALA A 44 9.24 11.56 -6.40
N PRO A 45 10.29 11.01 -7.03
CA PRO A 45 10.16 9.81 -7.87
C PRO A 45 9.75 8.55 -7.09
N PHE A 46 10.22 8.38 -5.85
CA PHE A 46 9.76 7.26 -5.00
C PHE A 46 8.26 7.37 -4.68
N VAL A 47 7.82 8.57 -4.30
CA VAL A 47 6.42 8.90 -4.02
C VAL A 47 5.56 8.66 -5.28
N GLY A 48 6.00 9.15 -6.45
CA GLY A 48 5.33 8.90 -7.73
C GLY A 48 5.28 7.42 -8.11
N GLY A 49 6.36 6.68 -7.89
CA GLY A 49 6.39 5.22 -8.09
C GLY A 49 5.40 4.48 -7.19
N SER A 50 5.33 4.86 -5.91
CA SER A 50 4.37 4.27 -4.96
C SER A 50 2.91 4.53 -5.37
N VAL A 51 2.59 5.73 -5.87
CA VAL A 51 1.27 6.03 -6.44
C VAL A 51 0.98 5.15 -7.65
N ALA A 52 1.93 5.04 -8.58
CA ALA A 52 1.76 4.24 -9.79
C ALA A 52 1.50 2.76 -9.47
N ILE A 53 2.20 2.18 -8.49
CA ILE A 53 2.00 0.79 -8.05
C ILE A 53 0.61 0.61 -7.44
N ALA A 54 0.16 1.54 -6.59
CA ALA A 54 -1.17 1.48 -5.99
C ALA A 54 -2.29 1.59 -7.04
N VAL A 55 -2.14 2.50 -8.01
CA VAL A 55 -3.09 2.62 -9.14
C VAL A 55 -3.09 1.36 -9.99
N ALA A 56 -1.91 0.81 -10.30
CA ALA A 56 -1.80 -0.45 -11.04
C ALA A 56 -2.53 -1.59 -10.30
N ALA A 57 -2.35 -1.71 -8.99
CA ALA A 57 -3.04 -2.71 -8.15
C ALA A 57 -4.57 -2.59 -8.24
N ILE A 58 -5.11 -1.36 -8.22
CA ILE A 58 -6.55 -1.10 -8.40
C ILE A 58 -7.02 -1.60 -9.77
N ILE A 59 -6.30 -1.25 -10.85
CA ILE A 59 -6.66 -1.59 -12.23
C ILE A 59 -6.68 -3.12 -12.44
N VAL A 60 -5.68 -3.84 -11.93
CA VAL A 60 -5.56 -5.30 -12.12
C VAL A 60 -6.40 -6.14 -11.14
N LYS A 61 -7.33 -5.50 -10.43
CA LYS A 61 -8.19 -6.07 -9.38
C LYS A 61 -7.38 -6.64 -8.21
N PRO A 62 -7.23 -5.90 -7.11
CA PRO A 62 -6.23 -6.18 -6.07
C PRO A 62 -6.42 -7.51 -5.34
N LEU A 63 -7.65 -8.06 -5.31
CA LEU A 63 -7.95 -9.36 -4.68
C LEU A 63 -8.25 -10.50 -5.65
N ALA A 64 -8.44 -10.23 -6.95
CA ALA A 64 -8.90 -11.24 -7.90
C ALA A 64 -7.77 -11.93 -8.68
N SER A 65 -6.62 -11.27 -8.82
CA SER A 65 -5.50 -11.76 -9.62
C SER A 65 -4.22 -11.88 -8.79
N LYS A 66 -3.36 -12.86 -9.12
CA LYS A 66 -2.03 -13.01 -8.48
C LYS A 66 -1.17 -11.76 -8.67
N CYS A 67 -1.28 -11.14 -9.84
CA CYS A 67 -0.60 -9.88 -10.15
C CYS A 67 -1.12 -8.73 -9.25
N GLY A 68 -2.44 -8.63 -9.07
CA GLY A 68 -3.07 -7.67 -8.17
C GLY A 68 -2.68 -7.86 -6.70
N HIS A 69 -2.57 -9.11 -6.25
CA HIS A 69 -2.08 -9.43 -4.91
C HIS A 69 -0.65 -8.90 -4.70
N SER A 70 0.26 -9.23 -5.63
CA SER A 70 1.65 -8.80 -5.56
C SER A 70 1.79 -7.27 -5.61
N LEU A 71 1.05 -6.60 -6.50
CA LEU A 71 1.07 -5.14 -6.60
C LEU A 71 0.48 -4.45 -5.37
N SER A 72 -0.56 -5.04 -4.76
CA SER A 72 -1.14 -4.51 -3.52
C SER A 72 -0.15 -4.61 -2.35
N ILE A 73 0.53 -5.76 -2.22
CA ILE A 73 1.58 -5.95 -1.21
C ILE A 73 2.72 -4.96 -1.47
N LEU A 74 3.15 -4.82 -2.73
CA LEU A 74 4.22 -3.89 -3.08
C LEU A 74 3.84 -2.44 -2.74
N ALA A 75 2.60 -2.01 -3.01
CA ALA A 75 2.10 -0.69 -2.61
C ALA A 75 2.12 -0.50 -1.09
N ALA A 76 1.70 -1.51 -0.32
CA ALA A 76 1.75 -1.45 1.14
C ALA A 76 3.21 -1.33 1.65
N LEU A 77 4.15 -2.07 1.05
CA LEU A 77 5.56 -2.01 1.41
C LEU A 77 6.19 -0.65 1.09
N THR A 78 5.95 -0.09 -0.10
CA THR A 78 6.48 1.23 -0.47
C THR A 78 5.93 2.33 0.45
N THR A 79 4.66 2.23 0.86
CA THR A 79 4.11 3.11 1.90
C THR A 79 4.82 2.93 3.24
N LEU A 80 5.07 1.70 3.71
CA LEU A 80 5.77 1.47 4.98
C LEU A 80 7.21 2.00 4.96
N VAL A 81 7.86 2.09 3.80
CA VAL A 81 9.15 2.79 3.71
C VAL A 81 9.00 4.30 3.99
N SER A 82 7.91 4.93 3.55
CA SER A 82 7.62 6.35 3.84
C SER A 82 7.01 6.62 5.23
N PHE A 83 6.12 5.75 5.70
CA PHE A 83 5.22 5.95 6.84
C PHE A 83 5.29 4.80 7.85
N GLY A 84 6.41 4.06 7.89
CA GLY A 84 6.60 2.92 8.77
C GLY A 84 7.00 3.27 10.21
N PRO A 85 7.18 2.25 11.05
CA PRO A 85 7.47 2.43 12.47
C PRO A 85 8.83 3.11 12.74
N GLN A 86 9.75 3.08 11.78
CA GLN A 86 11.02 3.82 11.86
C GLN A 86 10.81 5.33 12.09
N LYS A 87 9.62 5.86 11.76
CA LYS A 87 9.31 7.28 11.89
C LYS A 87 8.96 7.72 13.32
N TYR A 88 8.76 6.79 14.25
CA TYR A 88 8.57 7.12 15.68
C TYR A 88 9.85 7.65 16.34
N LEU A 89 11.02 7.38 15.75
CA LEU A 89 12.31 7.85 16.24
C LEU A 89 12.69 9.23 15.68
N ASP A 90 11.85 9.80 14.83
CA ASP A 90 12.06 11.10 14.21
C ASP A 90 11.59 12.22 15.15
N ALA A 91 12.41 13.26 15.34
CA ALA A 91 12.06 14.42 16.16
C ALA A 91 10.80 15.15 15.62
N GLN A 92 10.52 15.02 14.32
CA GLN A 92 9.37 15.64 13.68
C GLN A 92 8.11 14.79 13.71
N PHE A 93 8.14 13.62 14.38
CA PHE A 93 7.02 12.70 14.43
C PHE A 93 5.71 13.38 14.86
N ALA A 94 5.76 14.27 15.86
CA ALA A 94 4.58 14.99 16.36
C ALA A 94 3.85 15.82 15.28
N LEU A 95 4.48 16.11 14.15
CA LEU A 95 3.90 16.86 13.03
C LEU A 95 3.35 15.94 11.92
N ILE A 96 3.83 14.69 11.84
CA ILE A 96 3.48 13.73 10.77
C ILE A 96 2.76 12.48 11.27
N TRP A 97 2.56 12.34 12.58
CA TRP A 97 2.01 11.15 13.19
C TRP A 97 0.65 10.69 12.60
N PRO A 98 -0.29 11.57 12.19
CA PRO A 98 -1.56 11.10 11.63
C PRO A 98 -1.33 10.39 10.30
N ALA A 99 -0.43 10.90 9.46
CA ALA A 99 -0.08 10.27 8.18
C ALA A 99 0.61 8.93 8.39
N VAL A 100 1.50 8.83 9.39
CA VAL A 100 2.18 7.58 9.76
C VAL A 100 1.18 6.51 10.16
N ILE A 101 0.24 6.83 11.06
CA ILE A 101 -0.78 5.87 11.51
C ILE A 101 -1.70 5.46 10.36
N LEU A 102 -2.19 6.42 9.57
CA LEU A 102 -3.07 6.11 8.44
C LEU A 102 -2.39 5.22 7.39
N GLY A 103 -1.11 5.48 7.08
CA GLY A 103 -0.33 4.64 6.18
C GLY A 103 -0.19 3.21 6.68
N GLN A 104 0.08 3.03 7.98
CA GLN A 104 0.19 1.70 8.59
C GLN A 104 -1.15 0.97 8.65
N CYS A 105 -2.24 1.66 9.01
CA CYS A 105 -3.58 1.07 8.99
C CYS A 105 -3.96 0.60 7.59
N ALA A 106 -3.74 1.42 6.56
CA ALA A 106 -4.01 1.04 5.18
C ALA A 106 -3.14 -0.15 4.72
N ALA A 107 -1.84 -0.15 5.06
CA ALA A 107 -0.95 -1.27 4.78
C ALA A 107 -1.44 -2.57 5.45
N LEU A 108 -1.85 -2.50 6.73
CA LEU A 108 -2.36 -3.65 7.49
C LEU A 108 -3.64 -4.21 6.86
N VAL A 109 -4.58 -3.35 6.48
CA VAL A 109 -5.81 -3.74 5.78
C VAL A 109 -5.48 -4.49 4.49
N ILE A 110 -4.56 -3.95 3.67
CA ILE A 110 -4.13 -4.60 2.42
C ILE A 110 -3.51 -5.98 2.71
N PHE A 111 -2.58 -6.08 3.67
CA PHE A 111 -1.95 -7.35 4.03
C PHE A 111 -2.98 -8.41 4.44
N VAL A 112 -3.91 -8.06 5.34
CA VAL A 112 -4.93 -8.99 5.83
C VAL A 112 -5.81 -9.48 4.68
N HIS A 113 -6.34 -8.58 3.85
CA HIS A 113 -7.24 -8.97 2.77
C HIS A 113 -6.55 -9.74 1.64
N VAL A 114 -5.33 -9.35 1.27
CA VAL A 114 -4.57 -10.05 0.22
C VAL A 114 -4.16 -11.46 0.67
N VAL A 115 -3.66 -11.61 1.90
CA VAL A 115 -3.27 -12.92 2.43
C VAL A 115 -4.50 -13.84 2.56
N ASN A 116 -5.62 -13.32 3.05
CA ASN A 116 -6.86 -14.10 3.16
C ASN A 116 -7.39 -14.52 1.78
N ALA A 117 -7.37 -13.63 0.79
CA ALA A 117 -7.78 -13.95 -0.58
C ALA A 117 -6.85 -14.99 -1.24
N ALA A 118 -5.54 -14.90 -0.98
CA ALA A 118 -4.57 -15.89 -1.48
C ALA A 118 -4.79 -17.28 -0.88
N ARG A 119 -5.10 -17.36 0.43
CA ARG A 119 -5.41 -18.63 1.12
C ARG A 119 -6.67 -19.30 0.57
N GLN A 120 -7.76 -18.55 0.41
CA GLN A 120 -9.02 -19.07 -0.12
C GLN A 120 -8.86 -19.65 -1.53
N LYS A 121 -8.07 -19.00 -2.38
CA LYS A 121 -7.79 -19.51 -3.73
C LYS A 121 -7.00 -20.83 -3.71
N GLY A 122 -6.05 -20.96 -2.79
CA GLY A 122 -5.27 -22.19 -2.62
C GLY A 122 -6.12 -23.38 -2.16
N GLU A 123 -7.08 -23.15 -1.27
CA GLU A 123 -8.00 -24.18 -0.79
C GLU A 123 -8.92 -24.69 -1.91
N THR A 124 -9.50 -23.78 -2.70
CA THR A 124 -10.32 -24.14 -3.87
C THR A 124 -9.53 -24.94 -4.91
N ASP A 125 -8.28 -24.53 -5.21
CA ASP A 125 -7.42 -25.23 -6.17
C ASP A 125 -7.03 -26.64 -5.68
N GLN A 126 -6.86 -26.83 -4.36
CA GLN A 126 -6.57 -28.14 -3.76
C GLN A 126 -7.78 -29.08 -3.80
N VAL A 127 -8.97 -28.59 -3.43
CA VAL A 127 -10.22 -29.38 -3.48
C VAL A 127 -10.52 -29.79 -4.93
N ALA A 128 -10.35 -28.90 -5.89
CA ALA A 128 -10.54 -29.21 -7.31
C ALA A 128 -9.58 -30.32 -7.80
N LYS A 129 -8.31 -30.28 -7.38
CA LYS A 129 -7.34 -31.35 -7.70
C LYS A 129 -7.69 -32.68 -7.04
N ALA A 130 -8.18 -32.67 -5.80
CA ALA A 130 -8.55 -33.89 -5.08
C ALA A 130 -9.76 -34.60 -5.71
N CYS A 131 -10.78 -33.86 -6.15
CA CYS A 131 -11.94 -34.43 -6.84
C CYS A 131 -11.66 -34.79 -8.32
N GLY A 132 -10.77 -34.05 -8.98
CA GLY A 132 -10.40 -34.29 -10.39
C GLY A 132 -9.41 -35.45 -10.61
N GLY A 133 -8.75 -35.94 -9.55
CA GLY A 133 -7.84 -37.08 -9.61
C GLY A 133 -8.49 -38.46 -9.42
N LEU A 134 -9.83 -38.52 -9.41
CA LEU A 134 -10.61 -39.73 -9.14
C LEU A 134 -11.28 -40.31 -10.41
N VAL A 135 -10.71 -40.05 -11.58
CA VAL A 135 -11.13 -40.62 -12.88
C VAL A 135 -10.01 -41.46 -13.47
#